data_AF-A0A557ZY51-F1
#
_entry.id   AF-A0A557ZY51-F1
#
_cell.length_a   1.000
_cell.length_b   1.000
_cell.length_c   1.000
_cell.angle_alpha   90.00
_cell.angle_beta   90.00
_cell.angle_gamma   90.00
#
_symmetry.space_group_name_H-M   'P 1'
#
loop_
_entity.id
_entity.type
_entity.pdbx_description
1 polymer ?
#
loop_
_entity_poly.entity_id
_entity_poly.type
_entity_poly.pdbx_seq_one_letter_code
_entity_poly.pdbx_strand_id
1 'polypeptide(L)'
;MISDAPHEDENPFSDLDTYAALPRTSGLWLSPDGRRVVVGLSTPDPKKNRYTTALWEVDPEGNRPARRLTRSTQGESGAAFTPEGDLLFVSSRPDRTSEEAPETGALWLQPATGGDARVIAAPPGGVREVVVAATAGTIVFGSGVLPSAGGLAEDEELRKQRKDAGVSAILHEEYPVRYWDHDLGPDRTRLLTAPGAPAGEETADWKDLTGHVGRALGDESSWHLSPDGTTVAASWTVAEARGSQRQTLVALDVASGTRRVLADDSEHEYESPRISPDGTQVAVVVRRRSTPHDPGDT
;
A
#
# COMPACT_ATOMS: atom_id res chain seq x y z
N MET A 1 -45.77 -34.41 11.84
CA MET A 1 -44.44 -34.52 12.46
C MET A 1 -43.54 -35.26 11.50
N ILE A 2 -42.76 -34.53 10.70
CA ILE A 2 -41.60 -35.09 9.99
C ILE A 2 -40.47 -34.10 10.26
N SER A 3 -39.68 -34.47 11.26
CA SER A 3 -38.28 -34.18 11.54
C SER A 3 -37.62 -33.07 10.72
N ASP A 4 -37.38 -31.92 11.36
CA ASP A 4 -36.21 -31.08 11.10
C ASP A 4 -34.97 -31.92 11.47
N ALA A 5 -34.27 -32.46 10.48
CA ALA A 5 -32.92 -32.96 10.70
C ALA A 5 -31.98 -31.74 10.72
N PRO A 6 -31.01 -31.67 11.66
CA PRO A 6 -30.02 -30.61 11.65
C PRO A 6 -29.26 -30.66 10.32
N HIS A 7 -29.11 -29.51 9.65
CA HIS A 7 -28.16 -29.37 8.54
C HIS A 7 -26.81 -29.89 9.03
N GLU A 8 -26.32 -31.00 8.47
CA GLU A 8 -24.91 -31.38 8.62
C GLU A 8 -24.09 -30.16 8.22
N ASP A 9 -23.13 -29.77 9.07
CA ASP A 9 -22.18 -28.70 8.77
C ASP A 9 -21.48 -29.02 7.45
N GLU A 10 -22.02 -28.47 6.36
CA GLU A 10 -21.57 -28.73 5.02
C GLU A 10 -20.13 -28.20 4.92
N ASN A 11 -19.19 -29.12 4.68
CA ASN A 11 -17.79 -28.78 4.58
C ASN A 11 -17.63 -27.68 3.50
N PRO A 12 -17.07 -26.50 3.81
CA PRO A 12 -16.99 -25.42 2.84
C PRO A 12 -16.07 -25.75 1.65
N PHE A 13 -15.32 -26.86 1.70
CA PHE A 13 -14.50 -27.37 0.61
C PHE A 13 -15.24 -28.35 -0.33
N SER A 14 -16.46 -28.78 -0.01
CA SER A 14 -17.23 -29.68 -0.89
C SER A 14 -18.10 -28.96 -1.92
N ASP A 15 -18.31 -27.65 -1.77
CA ASP A 15 -19.07 -26.81 -2.71
C ASP A 15 -18.25 -25.57 -3.10
N LEU A 16 -18.16 -25.29 -4.40
CA LEU A 16 -17.31 -24.21 -4.91
C LEU A 16 -17.87 -22.82 -4.58
N ASP A 17 -19.20 -22.66 -4.54
CA ASP A 17 -19.81 -21.38 -4.18
C ASP A 17 -19.59 -21.06 -2.70
N THR A 18 -19.69 -22.08 -1.85
CA THR A 18 -19.42 -21.99 -0.42
C THR A 18 -17.94 -21.72 -0.16
N TYR A 19 -17.03 -22.43 -0.87
CA TYR A 19 -15.60 -22.17 -0.82
C TYR A 19 -15.26 -20.74 -1.24
N ALA A 20 -15.82 -20.25 -2.35
CA ALA A 20 -15.62 -18.88 -2.82
C ALA A 20 -16.24 -17.84 -1.89
N ALA A 21 -17.28 -18.19 -1.13
CA ALA A 21 -17.88 -17.30 -0.14
C ALA A 21 -17.07 -17.19 1.17
N LEU A 22 -16.06 -18.03 1.38
CA LEU A 22 -15.23 -17.97 2.59
C LEU A 22 -14.53 -16.61 2.71
N PRO A 23 -14.65 -15.92 3.86
CA PRO A 23 -13.94 -14.68 4.13
C PRO A 23 -12.42 -14.88 4.07
N ARG A 24 -11.72 -13.96 3.40
CA ARG A 24 -10.26 -13.97 3.26
C ARG A 24 -9.65 -12.90 4.14
N THR A 25 -8.78 -13.27 5.07
CA THR A 25 -8.04 -12.31 5.88
C THR A 25 -6.84 -11.77 5.11
N SER A 26 -6.55 -10.49 5.28
CA SER A 26 -5.37 -9.84 4.67
C SER A 26 -4.83 -8.74 5.58
N GLY A 27 -3.51 -8.60 5.62
CA GLY A 27 -2.85 -7.64 6.49
C GLY A 27 -3.05 -7.93 7.98
N LEU A 28 -2.14 -7.37 8.79
CA LEU A 28 -2.18 -7.45 10.24
C LEU A 28 -1.45 -6.24 10.78
N TRP A 29 -2.19 -5.30 11.36
CA TRP A 29 -1.66 -4.03 11.84
C TRP A 29 -1.93 -3.91 13.33
N LEU A 30 -0.87 -3.73 14.12
CA LEU A 30 -0.96 -3.57 15.57
C LEU A 30 -0.76 -2.10 15.94
N SER A 31 -1.60 -1.56 16.82
CA SER A 31 -1.42 -0.22 17.36
C SER A 31 -0.12 -0.14 18.19
N PRO A 32 0.51 1.05 18.30
CA PRO A 32 1.75 1.20 19.07
C PRO A 32 1.63 0.77 20.55
N ASP A 33 0.45 0.94 21.14
CA ASP A 33 0.16 0.52 22.52
C ASP A 33 -0.19 -0.97 22.66
N GLY A 34 -0.22 -1.72 21.56
CA GLY A 34 -0.52 -3.14 21.51
C GLY A 34 -1.98 -3.52 21.74
N ARG A 35 -2.89 -2.54 21.92
CA ARG A 35 -4.27 -2.80 22.35
C ARG A 35 -5.27 -3.01 21.21
N ARG A 36 -4.91 -2.66 19.98
CA ARG A 36 -5.77 -2.76 18.80
C ARG A 36 -5.05 -3.50 17.70
N VAL A 37 -5.62 -4.62 17.26
CA VAL A 37 -5.21 -5.28 16.01
C VAL A 37 -6.23 -4.95 14.94
N VAL A 38 -5.79 -4.53 13.77
CA VAL A 38 -6.64 -4.37 12.58
C VAL A 38 -6.25 -5.41 11.54
N VAL A 39 -7.26 -6.01 10.93
CA VAL A 39 -7.13 -6.94 9.80
C VAL A 39 -8.08 -6.52 8.69
N GLY A 40 -7.70 -6.78 7.45
CA GLY A 40 -8.60 -6.78 6.31
C GLY A 40 -9.38 -8.10 6.27
N LEU A 41 -10.67 -8.02 5.99
CA LEU A 41 -11.53 -9.17 5.74
C LEU A 41 -12.25 -8.95 4.41
N SER A 42 -11.92 -9.78 3.42
CA SER A 42 -12.46 -9.74 2.08
C SER A 42 -13.58 -10.75 1.90
N THR A 43 -14.72 -10.29 1.41
CA THR A 43 -15.88 -11.15 1.09
C THR A 43 -16.40 -10.81 -0.31
N PRO A 44 -17.09 -11.73 -0.99
CA PRO A 44 -17.80 -11.40 -2.22
C PRO A 44 -18.75 -10.22 -2.01
N ASP A 45 -18.84 -9.34 -3.00
CA ASP A 45 -19.82 -8.26 -3.03
C ASP A 45 -21.24 -8.81 -3.25
N PRO A 46 -22.32 -8.00 -3.09
CA PRO A 46 -23.69 -8.46 -3.30
C PRO A 46 -23.96 -9.05 -4.70
N LYS A 47 -23.22 -8.60 -5.73
CA LYS A 47 -23.33 -9.14 -7.09
C LYS A 47 -22.48 -10.40 -7.31
N LYS A 48 -21.68 -10.81 -6.32
CA LYS A 48 -20.76 -11.95 -6.34
C LYS A 48 -19.78 -11.94 -7.52
N ASN A 49 -19.37 -10.75 -7.96
CA ASN A 49 -18.47 -10.60 -9.11
C ASN A 49 -17.14 -9.93 -8.75
N ARG A 50 -16.99 -9.46 -7.51
CA ARG A 50 -15.72 -8.99 -6.94
C ARG A 50 -15.63 -9.30 -5.46
N TYR A 51 -14.41 -9.27 -4.93
CA TYR A 51 -14.20 -9.24 -3.49
C TYR A 51 -14.12 -7.78 -3.01
N THR A 52 -14.72 -7.51 -1.86
CA THR A 52 -14.64 -6.22 -1.19
C THR A 52 -14.05 -6.44 0.19
N THR A 53 -12.92 -5.79 0.46
CA THR A 53 -12.25 -5.85 1.75
C THR A 53 -12.82 -4.79 2.68
N ALA A 54 -13.16 -5.19 3.90
CA ALA A 54 -13.45 -4.31 5.03
C ALA A 54 -12.35 -4.39 6.09
N LEU A 55 -12.06 -3.31 6.80
CA LEU A 55 -11.19 -3.33 7.97
C LEU A 55 -11.97 -3.72 9.22
N TRP A 56 -11.39 -4.62 10.00
CA TRP A 56 -11.92 -5.14 11.25
C TRP A 56 -10.92 -4.96 12.36
N GLU A 57 -11.40 -4.52 13.51
CA GLU A 57 -10.65 -4.50 14.76
C GLU A 57 -10.84 -5.84 15.48
N VAL A 58 -9.73 -6.44 15.89
CA VAL A 58 -9.67 -7.67 16.66
C VAL A 58 -9.02 -7.35 18.00
N ASP A 59 -9.59 -7.92 19.07
CA ASP A 59 -9.02 -7.81 20.41
C ASP A 59 -7.81 -8.76 20.51
N PRO A 60 -6.58 -8.25 20.76
CA PRO A 60 -5.39 -9.10 20.83
C PRO A 60 -5.52 -10.20 21.91
N GLU A 61 -6.24 -9.90 22.99
CA GLU A 61 -6.47 -10.81 24.12
C GLU A 61 -7.67 -11.75 23.90
N GLY A 62 -8.44 -11.57 22.83
CA GLY A 62 -9.61 -12.41 22.52
C GLY A 62 -10.82 -12.23 23.47
N ASN A 63 -10.83 -11.20 24.32
CA ASN A 63 -11.91 -10.98 25.30
C ASN A 63 -13.16 -10.33 24.68
N ARG A 64 -13.01 -9.60 23.57
CA ARG A 64 -14.09 -8.91 22.86
C ARG A 64 -14.25 -9.45 21.44
N PRO A 65 -15.48 -9.56 20.92
CA PRO A 65 -15.71 -9.96 19.54
C PRO A 65 -15.11 -8.96 18.56
N ALA A 66 -14.67 -9.46 17.40
CA ALA A 66 -14.16 -8.62 16.33
C ALA A 66 -15.23 -7.61 15.86
N ARG A 67 -14.79 -6.38 15.57
CA ARG A 67 -15.67 -5.27 15.19
C ARG A 67 -15.30 -4.72 13.83
N ARG A 68 -16.27 -4.66 12.92
CA ARG A 68 -16.09 -4.02 11.61
C ARG A 68 -15.95 -2.51 11.76
N LEU A 69 -14.85 -1.95 11.23
CA LEU A 69 -14.56 -0.52 11.24
C LEU A 69 -15.11 0.18 9.99
N THR A 70 -14.93 -0.41 8.81
CA THR A 70 -15.24 0.24 7.54
C THR A 70 -16.33 -0.49 6.75
N ARG A 71 -17.05 0.25 5.90
CA ARG A 71 -18.22 -0.24 5.14
C ARG A 71 -18.22 0.26 3.68
N SER A 72 -17.05 0.55 3.09
CA SER A 72 -16.98 0.98 1.70
C SER A 72 -17.48 -0.12 0.75
N THR A 73 -18.23 0.28 -0.28
CA THR A 73 -18.55 -0.58 -1.41
C THR A 73 -17.37 -0.73 -2.37
N GLN A 74 -16.41 0.19 -2.37
CA GLN A 74 -15.19 0.10 -3.18
C GLN A 74 -14.11 -0.77 -2.52
N GLY A 75 -14.22 -0.98 -1.20
CA GLY A 75 -13.26 -1.71 -0.39
C GLY A 75 -12.17 -0.81 0.17
N GLU A 76 -11.37 -1.40 1.06
CA GLU A 76 -10.20 -0.77 1.66
C GLU A 76 -8.94 -1.62 1.46
N SER A 77 -7.79 -0.96 1.45
CA SER A 77 -6.46 -1.58 1.37
C SER A 77 -5.47 -0.80 2.21
N GLY A 78 -4.28 -1.38 2.47
CA GLY A 78 -3.12 -0.74 3.11
C GLY A 78 -3.42 0.12 4.34
N ALA A 79 -3.13 -0.37 5.54
CA ALA A 79 -3.31 0.40 6.77
C ALA A 79 -2.00 0.66 7.52
N ALA A 80 -2.01 1.66 8.40
CA ALA A 80 -0.94 1.93 9.35
C ALA A 80 -1.51 2.66 10.58
N PHE A 81 -0.82 2.58 11.71
CA PHE A 81 -1.16 3.37 12.89
C PHE A 81 -0.20 4.53 13.07
N THR A 82 -0.72 5.68 13.49
CA THR A 82 0.10 6.77 14.02
C THR A 82 0.53 6.46 15.46
N PRO A 83 1.56 7.14 16.00
CA PRO A 83 1.96 7.02 17.42
C PRO A 83 0.81 7.28 18.40
N GLU A 84 -0.12 8.15 18.01
CA GLU A 84 -1.31 8.55 18.77
C GLU A 84 -2.44 7.49 18.70
N GLY A 85 -2.28 6.47 17.86
CA GLY A 85 -3.22 5.37 17.69
C GLY A 85 -4.31 5.62 16.64
N ASP A 86 -4.19 6.70 15.85
CA ASP A 86 -5.08 6.93 14.70
C ASP A 86 -4.82 5.86 13.64
N LEU A 87 -5.88 5.39 12.99
CA LEU A 87 -5.77 4.39 11.93
C LEU A 87 -5.80 5.07 10.57
N LEU A 88 -4.70 4.96 9.83
CA LEU A 88 -4.62 5.32 8.43
C LEU A 88 -5.01 4.14 7.55
N PHE A 89 -5.72 4.39 6.45
CA PHE A 89 -6.07 3.35 5.48
C PHE A 89 -6.36 3.93 4.08
N VAL A 90 -6.22 3.11 3.04
CA VAL A 90 -6.53 3.52 1.67
C VAL A 90 -7.97 3.11 1.31
N SER A 91 -8.73 4.03 0.71
CA SER A 91 -10.07 3.73 0.18
C SER A 91 -10.44 4.66 -0.97
N SER A 92 -11.08 4.10 -2.00
CA SER A 92 -11.69 4.84 -3.11
C SER A 92 -13.18 5.15 -2.86
N ARG A 93 -13.64 5.13 -1.61
CA ARG A 93 -15.02 5.52 -1.29
C ARG A 93 -15.21 7.03 -1.55
N PRO A 94 -16.44 7.48 -1.91
CA PRO A 94 -16.75 8.90 -1.94
C PRO A 94 -16.49 9.55 -0.58
N ASP A 95 -15.96 10.77 -0.58
CA ASP A 95 -15.92 11.60 0.61
C ASP A 95 -17.31 12.12 0.98
N ARG A 96 -17.56 12.51 2.23
CA ARG A 96 -18.85 13.07 2.65
C ARG A 96 -19.26 14.30 1.85
N THR A 97 -18.29 14.99 1.25
CA THR A 97 -18.47 16.19 0.45
C THR A 97 -18.72 15.90 -1.03
N SER A 98 -18.62 14.64 -1.48
CA SER A 98 -18.76 14.23 -2.87
C SER A 98 -19.59 12.95 -3.00
N GLU A 99 -20.55 12.92 -3.93
CA GLU A 99 -21.29 11.69 -4.24
C GLU A 99 -20.51 10.76 -5.20
N GLU A 100 -19.49 11.29 -5.88
CA GLU A 100 -18.69 10.55 -6.85
C GLU A 100 -17.49 9.89 -6.16
N ALA A 101 -17.32 8.59 -6.42
CA ALA A 101 -16.15 7.85 -5.99
C ALA A 101 -14.93 8.25 -6.84
N PRO A 102 -13.77 8.55 -6.24
CA PRO A 102 -12.57 8.83 -7.00
C PRO A 102 -12.12 7.59 -7.79
N GLU A 103 -11.46 7.83 -8.93
CA GLU A 103 -10.90 6.76 -9.77
C GLU A 103 -9.77 6.00 -9.06
N THR A 104 -9.07 6.66 -8.12
CA THR A 104 -7.92 6.13 -7.39
C THR A 104 -8.14 6.22 -5.87
N GLY A 105 -7.39 5.43 -5.11
CA GLY A 105 -7.53 5.35 -3.65
C GLY A 105 -6.95 6.58 -2.94
N ALA A 106 -7.71 7.17 -2.03
CA ALA A 106 -7.26 8.24 -1.14
C ALA A 106 -6.76 7.67 0.19
N LEU A 107 -5.91 8.41 0.91
CA LEU A 107 -5.50 8.12 2.28
C LEU A 107 -6.51 8.71 3.25
N TRP A 108 -7.10 7.85 4.07
CA TRP A 108 -8.06 8.19 5.09
C TRP A 108 -7.44 8.07 6.47
N LEU A 109 -7.91 8.89 7.40
CA LEU A 109 -7.60 8.81 8.82
C LEU A 109 -8.88 8.57 9.61
N GLN A 110 -8.88 7.54 10.46
CA GLN A 110 -9.88 7.27 11.48
C GLN A 110 -9.30 7.60 12.87
N PRO A 111 -9.85 8.60 13.59
CA PRO A 111 -9.32 9.00 14.89
C PRO A 111 -9.40 7.89 15.95
N ALA A 112 -8.37 7.77 16.77
CA ALA A 112 -8.29 6.84 17.90
C ALA A 112 -9.39 7.09 18.93
N THR A 113 -9.73 8.36 19.14
CA THR A 113 -10.76 8.82 20.08
C THR A 113 -12.19 8.58 19.58
N GLY A 114 -12.35 8.03 18.37
CA GLY A 114 -13.62 7.95 17.68
C GLY A 114 -13.96 9.25 16.94
N GLY A 115 -15.01 9.17 16.11
CA GLY A 115 -15.37 10.19 15.12
C GLY A 115 -15.44 9.60 13.72
N ASP A 116 -15.78 10.44 12.75
CA ASP A 116 -15.85 10.04 11.35
C ASP A 116 -14.47 10.06 10.72
N ALA A 117 -14.17 9.05 9.90
CA ALA A 117 -12.94 9.04 9.11
C ALA A 117 -13.01 10.13 8.02
N ARG A 118 -11.86 10.75 7.76
CA ARG A 118 -11.68 11.85 6.80
C ARG A 118 -10.52 11.58 5.86
N VAL A 119 -10.54 12.19 4.69
CA VAL A 119 -9.43 12.15 3.74
C VAL A 119 -8.31 13.08 4.22
N ILE A 120 -7.07 12.60 4.16
CA ILE A 120 -5.86 13.41 4.48
C ILE A 120 -4.90 13.54 3.30
N ALA A 121 -5.05 12.68 2.27
CA ALA A 121 -4.34 12.78 1.00
C ALA A 121 -5.17 12.14 -0.12
N ALA A 122 -5.21 12.76 -1.29
CA ALA A 122 -5.84 12.21 -2.49
C ALA A 122 -5.02 12.59 -3.75
N PRO A 123 -3.75 12.13 -3.86
CA PRO A 123 -2.95 12.41 -5.05
C PRO A 123 -3.62 11.79 -6.30
N PRO A 124 -3.47 12.39 -7.49
CA PRO A 124 -4.19 11.93 -8.70
C PRO A 124 -3.90 10.48 -9.06
N GLY A 125 -2.66 10.02 -8.91
CA GLY A 125 -2.26 8.61 -9.11
C GLY A 125 -2.58 7.66 -7.94
N GLY A 126 -3.34 8.12 -6.94
CA GLY A 126 -3.73 7.32 -5.78
C GLY A 126 -2.61 7.07 -4.78
N VAL A 127 -3.00 6.48 -3.65
CA VAL A 127 -2.11 6.11 -2.56
C VAL A 127 -1.85 4.61 -2.59
N ARG A 128 -0.59 4.23 -2.42
CA ARG A 128 -0.16 2.86 -2.15
C ARG A 128 0.78 2.83 -0.96
N GLU A 129 0.79 1.69 -0.27
CA GLU A 129 1.70 1.34 0.83
C GLU A 129 2.04 2.53 1.75
N VAL A 130 1.22 2.73 2.77
CA VAL A 130 1.47 3.74 3.79
C VAL A 130 2.32 3.15 4.91
N VAL A 131 3.37 3.88 5.31
CA VAL A 131 4.17 3.61 6.51
C VAL A 131 4.20 4.86 7.39
N VAL A 132 4.26 4.64 8.70
CA VAL A 132 4.32 5.72 9.70
C VAL A 132 5.47 5.47 10.65
N ALA A 133 6.23 6.52 10.95
CA ALA A 133 7.32 6.48 11.91
C ALA A 133 6.75 6.27 13.32
N ALA A 134 7.17 5.19 13.98
CA ALA A 134 6.58 4.75 15.25
C ALA A 134 6.72 5.77 16.41
N THR A 135 7.70 6.67 16.35
CA THR A 135 7.93 7.71 17.37
C THR A 135 7.63 9.10 16.85
N ALA A 136 8.08 9.44 15.65
CA ALA A 136 7.95 10.79 15.11
C ALA A 136 6.58 11.08 14.45
N GLY A 137 5.81 10.04 14.09
CA GLY A 137 4.52 10.20 13.40
C GLY A 137 4.63 10.58 11.93
N THR A 138 5.85 10.74 11.39
CA THR A 138 6.10 11.00 9.97
C THR A 138 5.45 9.95 9.10
N ILE A 139 4.73 10.38 8.08
CA ILE A 139 4.00 9.51 7.15
C ILE A 139 4.75 9.48 5.83
N VAL A 140 4.91 8.29 5.25
CA VAL A 140 5.41 8.09 3.89
C VAL A 140 4.47 7.14 3.15
N PHE A 141 4.10 7.48 1.93
CA PHE A 141 3.36 6.59 1.04
C PHE A 141 3.81 6.77 -0.41
N GLY A 142 3.51 5.81 -1.27
CA GLY A 142 3.81 5.89 -2.69
C GLY A 142 2.62 6.43 -3.49
N SER A 143 2.90 7.18 -4.57
CA SER A 143 1.88 7.60 -5.54
C SER A 143 2.42 7.53 -6.97
N GLY A 144 1.56 7.23 -7.93
CA GLY A 144 1.90 7.30 -9.35
C GLY A 144 1.90 8.74 -9.84
N VAL A 145 3.04 9.22 -10.34
CA VAL A 145 3.16 10.56 -10.92
C VAL A 145 3.66 10.44 -12.35
N LEU A 146 3.01 11.12 -13.29
CA LEU A 146 3.42 11.13 -14.69
C LEU A 146 4.87 11.63 -14.83
N PRO A 147 5.69 11.03 -15.72
CA PRO A 147 7.10 11.36 -15.82
C PRO A 147 7.39 12.84 -16.10
N SER A 148 6.50 13.47 -16.88
CA SER A 148 6.61 14.88 -17.26
C SER A 148 6.12 15.85 -16.19
N ALA A 149 5.50 15.39 -15.10
CA ALA A 149 5.01 16.26 -14.04
C ALA A 149 6.13 16.62 -13.05
N GLY A 150 6.28 17.90 -12.73
CA GLY A 150 7.16 18.40 -11.66
C GLY A 150 6.60 18.17 -10.25
N GLY A 151 5.31 17.87 -10.12
CA GLY A 151 4.63 17.60 -8.85
C GLY A 151 3.15 17.26 -9.04
N LEU A 152 2.41 17.11 -7.94
CA LEU A 152 1.02 16.61 -7.97
C LEU A 152 0.03 17.50 -8.72
N ALA A 153 0.16 18.82 -8.62
CA ALA A 153 -0.73 19.75 -9.32
C ALA A 153 -0.57 19.68 -10.84
N GLU A 154 0.67 19.55 -11.32
CA GLU A 154 0.94 19.36 -12.75
C GLU A 154 0.54 17.94 -13.22
N ASP A 155 0.69 16.93 -12.36
CA ASP A 155 0.21 15.57 -12.62
C ASP A 155 -1.31 15.53 -12.86
N GLU A 156 -2.07 16.23 -12.01
CA GLU A 156 -3.52 16.36 -12.15
C GLU A 156 -3.90 16.97 -13.50
N GLU A 157 -3.28 18.10 -13.85
CA GLU A 157 -3.54 18.81 -15.11
C GLU A 157 -3.16 17.94 -16.33
N LEU A 158 -2.02 17.26 -16.30
CA LEU A 158 -1.61 16.37 -17.39
C LEU A 158 -2.53 15.15 -17.55
N ARG A 159 -2.99 14.55 -16.44
CA ARG A 159 -3.97 13.45 -16.48
C ARG A 159 -5.30 13.93 -17.06
N LYS A 160 -5.76 15.12 -16.66
CA LYS A 160 -6.96 15.76 -17.22
C LYS A 160 -6.80 16.02 -18.72
N GLN A 161 -5.70 16.61 -19.17
CA GLN A 161 -5.43 16.84 -20.59
C GLN A 161 -5.44 15.54 -21.40
N ARG A 162 -4.85 14.45 -20.87
CA ARG A 162 -4.89 13.14 -21.50
C ARG A 162 -6.33 12.61 -21.61
N LYS A 163 -7.12 12.73 -20.54
CA LYS A 163 -8.52 12.31 -20.51
C LYS A 163 -9.37 13.09 -21.52
N ASP A 164 -9.25 14.42 -21.53
CA ASP A 164 -9.99 15.32 -22.43
C ASP A 164 -9.63 15.09 -23.90
N ALA A 165 -8.37 14.75 -24.18
CA ALA A 165 -7.90 14.39 -25.51
C ALA A 165 -8.19 12.91 -25.89
N GLY A 166 -8.78 12.11 -25.01
CA GLY A 166 -9.04 10.69 -25.23
C GLY A 166 -7.78 9.83 -25.37
N VAL A 167 -6.66 10.27 -24.79
CA VAL A 167 -5.35 9.61 -24.93
C VAL A 167 -5.23 8.48 -23.90
N SER A 168 -5.47 7.25 -24.35
CA SER A 168 -5.23 6.01 -23.59
C SER A 168 -3.94 5.30 -23.99
N ALA A 169 -3.24 5.75 -25.04
CA ALA A 169 -2.02 5.10 -25.50
C ALA A 169 -0.90 5.15 -24.44
N ILE A 170 -0.18 4.03 -24.32
CA ILE A 170 0.98 3.83 -23.45
C ILE A 170 2.20 3.61 -24.35
N LEU A 171 3.26 4.37 -24.11
CA LEU A 171 4.55 4.15 -24.75
C LEU A 171 5.37 3.18 -23.88
N HIS A 172 5.80 2.06 -24.47
CA HIS A 172 6.61 1.06 -23.80
C HIS A 172 8.07 1.17 -24.21
N GLU A 173 8.90 1.69 -23.30
CA GLU A 173 10.35 1.87 -23.51
C GLU A 173 11.19 1.00 -22.57
N GLU A 174 10.55 0.44 -21.54
CA GLU A 174 11.22 -0.27 -20.45
C GLU A 174 10.36 -1.46 -20.00
N TYR A 175 11.02 -2.56 -19.61
CA TYR A 175 10.39 -3.68 -18.92
C TYR A 175 10.15 -3.36 -17.43
N PRO A 176 9.12 -3.91 -16.78
CA PRO A 176 7.97 -4.61 -17.37
C PRO A 176 6.96 -3.65 -18.02
N VAL A 177 6.21 -4.17 -18.98
CA VAL A 177 5.17 -3.39 -19.70
C VAL A 177 3.75 -3.65 -19.18
N ARG A 178 3.52 -4.79 -18.50
CA ARG A 178 2.23 -5.21 -17.97
C ARG A 178 2.39 -6.28 -16.89
N TYR A 179 1.40 -6.40 -16.03
CA TYR A 179 1.11 -7.63 -15.31
C TYR A 179 0.13 -8.49 -16.11
N TRP A 180 -0.12 -9.71 -15.63
CA TRP A 180 -1.00 -10.66 -16.33
C TRP A 180 -2.43 -10.11 -16.52
N ASP A 181 -2.89 -9.29 -15.57
CA ASP A 181 -4.25 -8.73 -15.46
C ASP A 181 -4.39 -7.26 -15.89
N HIS A 182 -3.30 -6.50 -16.07
CA HIS A 182 -3.36 -5.11 -16.54
C HIS A 182 -2.04 -4.60 -17.15
N ASP A 183 -2.15 -3.61 -18.04
CA ASP A 183 -0.98 -2.89 -18.57
C ASP A 183 -0.42 -1.89 -17.56
N LEU A 184 0.91 -1.78 -17.50
CA LEU A 184 1.57 -0.81 -16.64
C LEU A 184 1.56 0.56 -17.31
N GLY A 185 0.96 1.52 -16.61
CA GLY A 185 0.84 2.90 -17.05
C GLY A 185 2.18 3.64 -17.23
N PRO A 186 2.11 4.85 -17.80
CA PRO A 186 3.28 5.70 -17.97
C PRO A 186 3.77 6.31 -16.65
N ASP A 187 2.94 6.33 -15.61
CA ASP A 187 3.30 6.93 -14.33
C ASP A 187 4.41 6.15 -13.61
N ARG A 188 5.12 6.88 -12.75
CA ARG A 188 6.24 6.37 -11.97
C ARG A 188 5.99 6.66 -10.51
N THR A 189 6.32 5.67 -9.71
CA THR A 189 6.20 5.76 -8.26
C THR A 189 7.11 6.82 -7.71
N ARG A 190 6.53 7.73 -6.93
CA ARG A 190 7.24 8.64 -6.06
C ARG A 190 6.80 8.43 -4.63
N LEU A 191 7.73 8.55 -3.68
CA LEU A 191 7.37 8.57 -2.28
C LEU A 191 7.01 9.99 -1.88
N LEU A 192 5.85 10.15 -1.25
CA LEU A 192 5.40 11.41 -0.69
C LEU A 192 5.48 11.33 0.83
N THR A 193 5.82 12.44 1.48
CA THR A 193 6.01 12.49 2.92
C THR A 193 5.44 13.74 3.57
N ALA A 194 4.96 13.59 4.81
CA ALA A 194 4.56 14.67 5.69
C ALA A 194 5.02 14.36 7.13
N PRO A 195 5.31 15.37 7.96
CA PRO A 195 5.80 15.16 9.33
C PRO A 195 4.78 14.46 10.24
N GLY A 196 3.50 14.48 9.88
CA GLY A 196 2.44 13.79 10.60
C GLY A 196 1.08 14.00 9.92
N ALA A 197 0.04 13.39 10.48
CA ALA A 197 -1.32 13.64 10.03
C ALA A 197 -1.74 15.08 10.40
N PRO A 198 -2.44 15.80 9.51
CA PRO A 198 -2.91 17.15 9.81
C PRO A 198 -3.99 17.12 10.90
N ALA A 199 -4.09 18.16 11.72
CA ALA A 199 -5.17 18.27 12.70
C ALA A 199 -6.47 18.74 12.04
N GLY A 200 -7.63 18.22 12.48
CA GLY A 200 -8.93 18.70 11.99
C GLY A 200 -9.19 18.37 10.51
N GLU A 201 -9.69 19.32 9.73
CA GLU A 201 -10.06 19.11 8.31
C GLU A 201 -8.97 19.58 7.33
N GLU A 202 -7.81 20.02 7.83
CA GLU A 202 -6.71 20.47 6.98
C GLU A 202 -6.09 19.30 6.20
N THR A 203 -5.57 19.60 5.01
CA THR A 203 -4.72 18.67 4.25
C THR A 203 -3.26 18.89 4.64
N ALA A 204 -2.50 17.80 4.73
CA ALA A 204 -1.06 17.92 4.95
C ALA A 204 -0.36 18.47 3.70
N ASP A 205 0.71 19.22 3.91
CA ASP A 205 1.64 19.60 2.86
C ASP A 205 2.53 18.39 2.52
N TRP A 206 2.16 17.67 1.47
CA TRP A 206 2.85 16.44 1.04
C TRP A 206 4.05 16.79 0.16
N LYS A 207 5.25 16.52 0.67
CA LYS A 207 6.50 16.70 -0.06
C LYS A 207 6.82 15.48 -0.93
N ASP A 208 7.21 15.70 -2.18
CA ASP A 208 7.83 14.67 -3.02
C ASP A 208 9.25 14.38 -2.52
N LEU A 209 9.44 13.20 -1.93
CA LEU A 209 10.71 12.78 -1.31
C LEU A 209 11.72 12.33 -2.35
N THR A 210 11.26 11.70 -3.43
CA THR A 210 12.14 10.98 -4.37
C THR A 210 12.30 11.67 -5.71
N GLY A 211 11.33 12.50 -6.10
CA GLY A 211 11.24 12.96 -7.48
C GLY A 211 11.05 11.80 -8.47
N HIS A 212 11.39 12.04 -9.73
CA HIS A 212 11.33 11.01 -10.75
C HIS A 212 12.47 10.00 -10.59
N VAL A 213 12.12 8.74 -10.31
CA VAL A 213 13.10 7.65 -10.11
C VAL A 213 12.96 6.50 -11.10
N GLY A 214 12.25 6.73 -12.21
CA GLY A 214 11.95 5.70 -13.20
C GLY A 214 11.18 4.55 -12.56
N ARG A 215 11.44 3.32 -12.99
CA ARG A 215 10.78 2.11 -12.45
C ARG A 215 11.41 1.57 -11.17
N ALA A 216 12.29 2.32 -10.54
CA ALA A 216 13.04 1.81 -9.40
C ALA A 216 12.18 1.48 -8.16
N LEU A 217 11.06 2.18 -8.01
CA LEU A 217 10.06 1.91 -6.97
C LEU A 217 8.81 1.27 -7.58
N GLY A 218 8.96 0.26 -8.44
CA GLY A 218 7.83 -0.44 -9.09
C GLY A 218 6.87 -1.10 -8.08
N ASP A 219 5.81 -1.74 -8.56
CA ASP A 219 4.73 -2.25 -7.69
C ASP A 219 5.16 -3.40 -6.77
N GLU A 220 6.28 -4.06 -7.07
CA GLU A 220 6.92 -5.08 -6.21
C GLU A 220 7.90 -4.48 -5.20
N SER A 221 8.12 -3.16 -5.24
CA SER A 221 8.98 -2.49 -4.27
C SER A 221 8.25 -2.31 -2.95
N SER A 222 8.99 -2.38 -1.86
CA SER A 222 8.52 -2.14 -0.50
C SER A 222 9.46 -1.20 0.24
N TRP A 223 8.93 -0.52 1.25
CA TRP A 223 9.73 0.39 2.06
C TRP A 223 9.33 0.36 3.54
N HIS A 224 10.23 0.86 4.37
CA HIS A 224 10.00 1.04 5.79
C HIS A 224 10.67 2.32 6.29
N LEU A 225 10.03 2.97 7.25
CA LEU A 225 10.48 4.23 7.83
C LEU A 225 11.10 3.98 9.20
N SER A 226 12.19 4.68 9.50
CA SER A 226 12.82 4.61 10.81
C SER A 226 11.88 5.17 11.89
N PRO A 227 11.98 4.72 13.15
CA PRO A 227 11.08 5.17 14.22
C PRO A 227 11.09 6.70 14.44
N ASP A 228 12.23 7.33 14.23
CA ASP A 228 12.43 8.79 14.30
C ASP A 228 11.99 9.56 13.04
N GLY A 229 11.55 8.85 11.99
CA GLY A 229 11.04 9.44 10.75
C GLY A 229 12.10 10.03 9.83
N THR A 230 13.39 9.80 10.08
CA THR A 230 14.48 10.45 9.32
C THR A 230 14.96 9.65 8.12
N THR A 231 14.77 8.33 8.10
CA THR A 231 15.33 7.45 7.08
C THR A 231 14.29 6.47 6.55
N VAL A 232 14.09 6.44 5.23
CA VAL A 232 13.36 5.36 4.55
C VAL A 232 14.35 4.33 4.04
N ALA A 233 14.19 3.06 4.40
CA ALA A 233 14.83 1.94 3.72
C ALA A 233 13.87 1.41 2.66
N ALA A 234 14.32 1.26 1.42
CA ALA A 234 13.48 0.81 0.30
C ALA A 234 14.22 -0.23 -0.54
N SER A 235 13.49 -1.26 -0.99
CA SER A 235 13.94 -2.05 -2.13
C SER A 235 13.94 -1.16 -3.37
N TRP A 236 14.94 -1.33 -4.23
CA TRP A 236 15.18 -0.43 -5.35
C TRP A 236 15.57 -1.22 -6.60
N THR A 237 14.68 -1.21 -7.58
CA THR A 237 14.87 -1.92 -8.84
C THR A 237 15.90 -1.23 -9.72
N VAL A 238 16.91 -1.99 -10.13
CA VAL A 238 17.91 -1.60 -11.12
C VAL A 238 17.65 -2.39 -12.40
N ALA A 239 17.49 -1.67 -13.51
CA ALA A 239 17.34 -2.30 -14.82
C ALA A 239 18.68 -2.88 -15.29
N GLU A 240 18.63 -4.07 -15.87
CA GLU A 240 19.77 -4.77 -16.44
C GLU A 240 19.55 -5.05 -17.93
N ALA A 241 20.59 -5.60 -18.58
CA ALA A 241 20.52 -5.94 -19.99
C ALA A 241 19.41 -6.96 -20.28
N ARG A 242 18.86 -6.90 -21.50
CA ARG A 242 17.89 -7.88 -22.03
C ARG A 242 16.58 -7.94 -21.22
N GLY A 243 16.20 -6.84 -20.59
CA GLY A 243 14.95 -6.75 -19.82
C GLY A 243 15.00 -7.43 -18.46
N SER A 244 16.19 -7.85 -18.00
CA SER A 244 16.37 -8.30 -16.62
C SER A 244 16.32 -7.11 -15.65
N GLN A 245 16.04 -7.40 -14.39
CA GLN A 245 16.02 -6.44 -13.31
C GLN A 245 16.61 -7.10 -12.06
N ARG A 246 17.11 -6.26 -11.15
CA ARG A 246 17.61 -6.67 -9.84
C ARG A 246 17.09 -5.73 -8.76
N GLN A 247 16.61 -6.27 -7.65
CA GLN A 247 16.23 -5.49 -6.49
C GLN A 247 17.44 -5.27 -5.57
N THR A 248 17.85 -4.02 -5.42
CA THR A 248 18.89 -3.56 -4.50
C THR A 248 18.26 -2.97 -3.25
N LEU A 249 19.06 -2.62 -2.24
CA LEU A 249 18.59 -1.96 -1.03
C LEU A 249 19.17 -0.56 -0.93
N VAL A 250 18.33 0.45 -0.71
CA VAL A 250 18.75 1.85 -0.52
C VAL A 250 18.20 2.43 0.78
N ALA A 251 18.87 3.47 1.27
CA ALA A 251 18.36 4.36 2.29
C ALA A 251 18.16 5.77 1.70
N LEU A 252 17.04 6.40 2.03
CA LEU A 252 16.68 7.76 1.66
C LEU A 252 16.61 8.61 2.93
N ASP A 253 17.29 9.74 2.94
CA ASP A 253 17.15 10.76 3.97
C ASP A 253 15.86 11.57 3.72
N VAL A 254 14.95 11.59 4.70
CA VAL A 254 13.61 12.19 4.54
C VAL A 254 13.68 13.72 4.34
N ALA A 255 14.62 14.38 5.02
CA ALA A 255 14.75 15.83 4.97
C ALA A 255 15.29 16.33 3.62
N SER A 256 16.31 15.67 3.07
CA SER A 256 17.01 16.09 1.85
C SER A 256 16.60 15.32 0.59
N GLY A 257 15.97 14.16 0.72
CA GLY A 257 15.72 13.23 -0.39
C GLY A 257 16.97 12.50 -0.87
N THR A 258 18.11 12.66 -0.19
CA THR A 258 19.37 12.04 -0.61
C THR A 258 19.30 10.52 -0.47
N ARG A 259 19.67 9.82 -1.54
CA ARG A 259 19.71 8.36 -1.61
C ARG A 259 21.13 7.84 -1.45
N ARG A 260 21.31 6.80 -0.64
CA ARG A 260 22.54 5.99 -0.58
C ARG A 260 22.22 4.51 -0.71
N VAL A 261 23.09 3.76 -1.38
CA VAL A 261 22.96 2.29 -1.50
C VAL A 261 23.42 1.63 -0.19
N LEU A 262 22.64 0.67 0.29
CA LEU A 262 22.98 -0.18 1.44
C LEU A 262 23.52 -1.53 1.00
N ALA A 263 22.90 -2.13 -0.01
CA ALA A 263 23.31 -3.41 -0.57
C ALA A 263 22.99 -3.48 -2.07
N ASP A 264 23.97 -3.90 -2.85
CA ASP A 264 23.87 -4.13 -4.29
C ASP A 264 24.92 -5.16 -4.69
N ASP A 265 24.51 -6.42 -4.73
CA ASP A 265 25.30 -7.56 -5.17
C ASP A 265 24.58 -8.19 -6.36
N SER A 266 25.29 -8.43 -7.46
CA SER A 266 24.68 -8.95 -8.69
C SER A 266 24.13 -10.36 -8.57
N GLU A 267 24.58 -11.12 -7.58
CA GLU A 267 24.14 -12.48 -7.31
C GLU A 267 22.93 -12.55 -6.36
N HIS A 268 22.48 -11.41 -5.84
CA HIS A 268 21.43 -11.34 -4.82
C HIS A 268 20.35 -10.31 -5.14
N GLU A 269 19.16 -10.53 -4.57
CA GLU A 269 18.04 -9.61 -4.54
C GLU A 269 17.64 -9.33 -3.10
N TYR A 270 17.28 -8.07 -2.83
CA TYR A 270 17.00 -7.56 -1.49
C TYR A 270 15.57 -7.04 -1.41
N GLU A 271 14.76 -7.62 -0.54
CA GLU A 271 13.32 -7.38 -0.44
C GLU A 271 12.86 -7.11 0.99
N SER A 272 11.69 -6.49 1.12
CA SER A 272 10.96 -6.35 2.40
C SER A 272 11.79 -5.77 3.55
N PRO A 273 12.46 -4.61 3.37
CA PRO A 273 13.30 -4.06 4.43
C PRO A 273 12.48 -3.67 5.68
N ARG A 274 13.04 -3.92 6.86
CA ARG A 274 12.50 -3.52 8.16
C ARG A 274 13.60 -2.89 9.00
N ILE A 275 13.41 -1.63 9.38
CA ILE A 275 14.34 -0.88 10.23
C ILE A 275 14.11 -1.28 11.69
N SER A 276 15.19 -1.49 12.45
CA SER A 276 15.14 -1.84 13.87
C SER A 276 14.49 -0.74 14.73
N PRO A 277 13.94 -1.06 15.92
CA PRO A 277 13.34 -0.07 16.81
C PRO A 277 14.28 1.04 17.30
N ASP A 278 15.60 0.82 17.28
CA ASP A 278 16.61 1.84 17.60
C ASP A 278 17.09 2.62 16.35
N GLY A 279 16.58 2.30 15.16
CA GLY A 279 16.94 2.94 13.90
C GLY A 279 18.32 2.58 13.35
N THR A 280 19.09 1.70 13.99
CA THR A 280 20.51 1.47 13.65
C THR A 280 20.74 0.34 12.64
N GLN A 281 19.78 -0.56 12.44
CA GLN A 281 19.91 -1.74 11.59
C GLN A 281 18.73 -1.90 10.64
N VAL A 282 18.96 -2.61 9.53
CA VAL A 282 17.92 -3.02 8.58
C VAL A 282 17.93 -4.53 8.46
N ALA A 283 16.84 -5.18 8.83
CA ALA A 283 16.56 -6.56 8.46
C ALA A 283 15.98 -6.59 7.04
N VAL A 284 16.44 -7.52 6.21
CA VAL A 284 16.06 -7.61 4.79
C VAL A 284 16.01 -9.07 4.37
N VAL A 285 15.08 -9.42 3.50
CA VAL A 285 15.06 -10.73 2.85
C VAL A 285 16.09 -10.72 1.73
N VAL A 286 17.01 -11.67 1.74
CA VAL A 286 18.03 -11.83 0.70
C VAL A 286 17.72 -13.10 -0.08
N ARG A 287 17.55 -12.97 -1.40
CA ARG A 287 17.39 -14.11 -2.30
C ARG A 287 18.61 -14.22 -3.20
N ARG A 288 19.15 -15.41 -3.34
CA ARG A 288 20.18 -15.69 -4.36
C ARG A 288 19.50 -15.77 -5.72
N ARG A 289 20.06 -15.08 -6.71
CA ARG A 289 19.57 -15.13 -8.08
C ARG A 289 19.99 -16.45 -8.72
N SER A 290 19.03 -17.19 -9.25
CA SER A 290 19.31 -18.40 -10.00
C SER A 290 19.78 -18.08 -11.42
N THR A 291 20.56 -18.99 -12.00
CA THR A 291 21.00 -18.92 -13.38
C THR A 291 20.63 -20.21 -14.11
N PRO A 292 20.64 -20.24 -15.45
CA PRO A 292 20.45 -21.49 -16.20
C PRO A 292 21.45 -22.60 -15.84
N HIS A 293 22.60 -22.26 -15.23
CA HIS A 293 23.64 -23.20 -14.82
C HIS A 293 23.66 -23.48 -13.31
N ASP A 294 22.88 -22.73 -12.54
CA ASP A 294 22.71 -22.88 -11.10
C ASP A 294 21.27 -22.48 -10.75
N PRO A 295 20.31 -23.41 -10.91
CA PRO A 295 18.89 -23.10 -10.76
C PRO A 295 18.47 -22.80 -9.31
N GLY A 296 19.39 -22.94 -8.34
CA GLY A 296 19.10 -22.91 -6.91
C GLY A 296 18.54 -24.24 -6.39
N ASP A 297 18.45 -24.35 -5.06
CA ASP A 297 17.79 -25.48 -4.41
C ASP A 297 16.27 -25.30 -4.49
N THR A 298 15.59 -26.27 -5.09
CA THR A 298 14.11 -26.39 -5.18
C THR A 298 13.46 -26.73 -3.85
#